data_AF-A0A520GQE8-F1
#
_entry.id   AF-A0A520GQE8-F1
#
_cell.length_a   1.000
_cell.length_b   1.000
_cell.length_c   1.000
_cell.angle_alpha   90.00
_cell.angle_beta   90.00
_cell.angle_gamma   90.00
#
_symmetry.space_group_name_H-M   'P 1'
#
loop_
_entity.id
_entity.type
_entity.pdbx_description
1 polymer ?
#
loop_
_entity_poly.entity_id
_entity_poly.type
_entity_poly.pdbx_seq_one_letter_code
_entity_poly.pdbx_strand_id
1 'polypeptide(L)'
;MDLSALQTTLRQFAAERDWQPFHTPKNLAMALMVEAAELAEIFQWMTPEQSQGAHNDSVVKERIGDEVADVLLYLLQLADHTGLDLKRAVGRKLAMNAKKHPPLRPGLPAGSAAAAAARTHVPVDWDHLTQAVARVEANLQKTTSRPAKETALVAAIASLLGPAANAENIPAVLSGLLAGGKVAIDDKGRVAYAFEPCG
;
A
#
# COMPACT_ATOMS: atom_id res chain seq x y z
N MET A 1 16.66 9.08 -13.83
CA MET A 1 15.24 9.10 -14.20
C MET A 1 14.67 10.47 -13.86
N ASP A 2 13.95 11.11 -14.78
CA ASP A 2 13.22 12.35 -14.51
C ASP A 2 11.79 12.00 -14.07
N LEU A 3 11.46 12.31 -12.81
CA LEU A 3 10.16 11.97 -12.22
C LEU A 3 9.01 12.78 -12.82
N SER A 4 9.26 14.04 -13.22
CA SER A 4 8.25 14.90 -13.82
C SER A 4 7.91 14.44 -15.23
N ALA A 5 8.92 14.00 -15.99
CA ALA A 5 8.72 13.38 -17.29
C ALA A 5 7.92 12.07 -17.14
N LEU A 6 8.27 11.23 -16.16
CA LEU A 6 7.56 9.98 -15.90
C LEU A 6 6.10 10.20 -15.48
N GLN A 7 5.81 11.18 -14.62
CA GLN A 7 4.42 11.55 -14.30
C GLN A 7 3.63 11.99 -15.54
N THR A 8 4.29 12.68 -16.48
CA THR A 8 3.67 13.05 -17.76
C THR A 8 3.35 11.83 -18.62
N THR A 9 4.28 10.89 -18.72
CA THR A 9 4.06 9.61 -19.41
C THR A 9 2.91 8.83 -18.76
N LEU A 10 2.82 8.79 -17.44
CA LEU A 10 1.74 8.09 -16.72
C LEU A 10 0.37 8.71 -16.96
N ARG A 11 0.28 10.05 -16.98
CA ARG A 11 -0.95 10.75 -17.36
C ARG A 11 -1.41 10.38 -18.76
N GLN A 12 -0.48 10.33 -19.72
CA GLN A 12 -0.79 9.95 -21.09
C GLN A 12 -1.24 8.49 -21.17
N PHE A 13 -0.53 7.58 -20.50
CA PHE A 13 -0.87 6.16 -20.46
C PHE A 13 -2.27 5.89 -19.89
N ALA A 14 -2.64 6.62 -18.83
CA ALA A 14 -3.98 6.57 -18.24
C ALA A 14 -5.04 7.17 -19.19
N ALA A 15 -4.71 8.26 -19.87
CA ALA A 15 -5.62 8.92 -20.81
C ALA A 15 -5.95 8.09 -22.04
N GLU A 16 -4.98 7.35 -22.57
CA GLU A 16 -5.19 6.42 -23.68
C GLU A 16 -6.14 5.26 -23.32
N ARG A 17 -6.45 5.07 -22.04
CA ARG A 17 -7.29 3.98 -21.51
C ARG A 17 -8.53 4.47 -20.76
N ASP A 18 -8.79 5.78 -20.77
CA ASP A 18 -9.87 6.42 -20.03
C ASP A 18 -9.87 6.06 -18.52
N TRP A 19 -8.69 5.95 -17.90
CA TRP A 19 -8.55 5.52 -16.51
C TRP A 19 -8.72 6.62 -15.47
N GLN A 20 -8.76 7.89 -15.90
CA GLN A 20 -8.86 9.05 -15.02
C GLN A 20 -10.02 8.98 -14.00
N PRO A 21 -11.23 8.47 -14.33
CA PRO A 21 -12.31 8.31 -13.35
C PRO A 21 -11.96 7.39 -12.18
N PHE A 22 -11.05 6.43 -12.39
CA PHE A 22 -10.65 5.45 -11.37
C PHE A 22 -9.46 5.94 -10.55
N HIS A 23 -8.67 6.89 -11.05
CA HIS A 23 -7.46 7.42 -10.41
C HIS A 23 -7.74 8.46 -9.31
N THR A 24 -8.66 8.16 -8.41
CA THR A 24 -8.83 8.97 -7.19
C THR A 24 -7.65 8.76 -6.24
N PRO A 25 -7.25 9.75 -5.42
CA PRO A 25 -6.17 9.56 -4.44
C PRO A 25 -6.41 8.38 -3.48
N LYS A 26 -7.67 8.08 -3.14
CA LYS A 26 -8.03 6.89 -2.36
C LYS A 26 -7.65 5.60 -3.09
N ASN A 27 -8.03 5.47 -4.36
CA ASN A 27 -7.80 4.25 -5.14
C ASN A 27 -6.31 4.07 -5.44
N LEU A 28 -5.60 5.15 -5.75
CA LEU A 28 -4.14 5.12 -5.97
C LEU A 28 -3.38 4.72 -4.71
N ALA A 29 -3.79 5.20 -3.54
CA ALA A 29 -3.20 4.78 -2.26
C ALA A 29 -3.50 3.30 -1.94
N MET A 30 -4.69 2.80 -2.30
CA MET A 30 -5.03 1.38 -2.18
C MET A 30 -4.17 0.52 -3.11
N ALA A 31 -4.04 0.90 -4.39
CA ALA A 31 -3.20 0.19 -5.36
C ALA A 31 -1.74 0.15 -4.91
N LEU A 32 -1.17 1.28 -4.45
CA LEU A 32 0.17 1.33 -3.88
C LEU A 32 0.37 0.33 -2.73
N MET A 33 -0.64 0.14 -1.88
CA MET A 33 -0.56 -0.83 -0.78
C MET A 33 -0.60 -2.28 -1.26
N VAL A 34 -1.29 -2.56 -2.36
CA VAL A 34 -1.30 -3.90 -3.00
C VAL A 34 0.09 -4.21 -3.54
N GLU A 35 0.67 -3.34 -4.36
CA GLU A 35 2.02 -3.57 -4.92
C GLU A 35 3.10 -3.66 -3.83
N ALA A 36 2.94 -2.90 -2.74
CA ALA A 36 3.84 -3.01 -1.59
C ALA A 36 3.70 -4.35 -0.86
N ALA A 37 2.51 -4.96 -0.87
CA ALA A 37 2.29 -6.30 -0.34
C ALA A 37 2.88 -7.35 -1.29
N GLU A 38 2.69 -7.23 -2.61
CA GLU A 38 3.30 -8.12 -3.61
C GLU A 38 4.84 -8.10 -3.53
N LEU A 39 5.44 -6.92 -3.35
CA LEU A 39 6.87 -6.79 -3.05
C LEU A 39 7.27 -7.54 -1.77
N ALA A 40 6.46 -7.44 -0.71
CA ALA A 40 6.75 -8.12 0.56
C ALA A 40 6.61 -9.65 0.44
N GLU A 41 5.69 -10.15 -0.38
CA GLU A 41 5.46 -11.58 -0.62
C GLU A 41 6.69 -12.29 -1.18
N ILE A 42 7.55 -11.59 -1.95
CA ILE A 42 8.82 -12.12 -2.44
C ILE A 42 9.72 -12.57 -1.27
N PHE A 43 9.73 -11.82 -0.18
CA PHE A 43 10.65 -12.03 0.94
C PHE A 43 10.03 -12.78 2.12
N GLN A 44 8.71 -12.98 2.15
CA GLN A 44 7.96 -13.39 3.35
C GLN A 44 8.45 -14.70 4.00
N TRP A 45 9.00 -15.63 3.22
CA TRP A 45 9.49 -16.93 3.70
C TRP A 45 11.03 -17.02 3.80
N MET A 46 11.74 -15.91 3.54
CA MET A 46 13.20 -15.88 3.55
C MET A 46 13.75 -15.59 4.96
N THR A 47 14.87 -16.21 5.32
CA THR A 47 15.67 -15.74 6.46
C THR A 47 16.36 -14.39 6.12
N PRO A 48 16.83 -13.63 7.12
CA PRO A 48 17.58 -12.39 6.88
C PRO A 48 18.82 -12.55 5.99
N GLU A 49 19.48 -13.71 6.03
CA GLU A 49 20.64 -14.04 5.19
C GLU A 49 20.21 -14.31 3.75
N GLN A 50 19.10 -15.06 3.57
CA GLN A 50 18.55 -15.34 2.25
C GLN A 50 18.05 -14.07 1.56
N SER A 51 17.34 -13.19 2.27
CA SER A 51 16.81 -11.95 1.70
C SER A 51 17.92 -10.99 1.22
N GLN A 52 19.06 -10.94 1.92
CA GLN A 52 20.24 -10.19 1.46
C GLN A 52 20.79 -10.70 0.13
N GLY A 53 20.71 -12.00 -0.12
CA GLY A 53 21.20 -12.67 -1.33
C GLY A 53 20.15 -12.84 -2.43
N ALA A 54 18.88 -12.47 -2.20
CA ALA A 54 17.75 -12.76 -3.09
C ALA A 54 17.98 -12.26 -4.53
N HIS A 55 18.61 -11.11 -4.69
CA HIS A 55 18.92 -10.49 -5.99
C HIS A 55 20.01 -11.24 -6.81
N ASN A 56 20.66 -12.26 -6.26
CA ASN A 56 21.61 -13.09 -6.99
C ASN A 56 20.92 -14.12 -7.88
N ASP A 57 19.69 -14.50 -7.55
CA ASP A 57 18.81 -15.26 -8.44
C ASP A 57 18.18 -14.28 -9.45
N SER A 58 18.37 -14.54 -10.74
CA SER A 58 17.90 -13.63 -11.80
C SER A 58 16.38 -13.51 -11.86
N VAL A 59 15.65 -14.60 -11.59
CA VAL A 59 14.19 -14.62 -11.61
C VAL A 59 13.65 -13.84 -10.41
N VAL A 60 14.23 -14.06 -9.24
CA VAL A 60 13.84 -13.30 -8.02
C VAL A 60 14.19 -11.82 -8.20
N LYS A 61 15.34 -11.49 -8.79
CA LYS A 61 15.75 -10.12 -9.06
C LYS A 61 14.79 -9.39 -10.01
N GLU A 62 14.32 -10.07 -11.05
CA GLU A 62 13.35 -9.52 -12.00
C GLU A 62 12.04 -9.20 -11.29
N ARG A 63 11.50 -10.16 -10.51
CA ARG A 63 10.30 -9.92 -9.70
C ARG A 63 10.47 -8.76 -8.72
N ILE A 64 11.60 -8.66 -8.02
CA ILE A 64 11.88 -7.50 -7.16
C ILE A 64 11.83 -6.20 -7.97
N GLY A 65 12.38 -6.21 -9.18
CA GLY A 65 12.38 -5.06 -10.07
C GLY A 65 10.98 -4.62 -10.47
N ASP A 66 10.12 -5.57 -10.83
CA ASP A 66 8.73 -5.31 -11.23
C ASP A 66 7.93 -4.69 -10.08
N GLU A 67 7.91 -5.33 -8.90
CA GLU A 67 7.13 -4.82 -7.77
C GLU A 67 7.65 -3.47 -7.24
N VAL A 68 8.97 -3.27 -7.26
CA VAL A 68 9.57 -1.96 -6.89
C VAL A 68 9.17 -0.88 -7.91
N ALA A 69 9.09 -1.23 -9.19
CA ALA A 69 8.64 -0.31 -10.22
C ALA A 69 7.17 0.04 -10.00
N ASP A 70 6.30 -0.94 -9.76
CA ASP A 70 4.86 -0.70 -9.57
C ASP A 70 4.56 0.16 -8.34
N VAL A 71 5.24 -0.10 -7.22
CA VAL A 71 5.18 0.78 -6.02
C VAL A 71 5.57 2.23 -6.38
N LEU A 72 6.65 2.42 -7.15
CA LEU A 72 7.09 3.73 -7.59
C LEU A 72 6.04 4.40 -8.49
N LEU A 73 5.49 3.67 -9.47
CA LEU A 73 4.53 4.21 -10.42
C LEU A 73 3.26 4.70 -9.72
N TYR A 74 2.69 3.92 -8.80
CA TYR A 74 1.52 4.39 -8.03
C TYR A 74 1.85 5.53 -7.06
N LEU A 75 3.05 5.55 -6.46
CA LEU A 75 3.48 6.67 -5.62
C LEU A 75 3.54 7.97 -6.42
N LEU A 76 4.08 7.92 -7.64
CA LEU A 76 4.16 9.07 -8.54
C LEU A 76 2.78 9.54 -8.99
N GLN A 77 1.87 8.62 -9.33
CA GLN A 77 0.49 8.96 -9.68
C GLN A 77 -0.26 9.58 -8.49
N LEU A 78 -0.10 9.03 -7.29
CA LEU A 78 -0.71 9.58 -6.07
C LEU A 78 -0.19 10.99 -5.78
N ALA A 79 1.12 11.21 -5.90
CA ALA A 79 1.71 12.54 -5.74
C ALA A 79 1.15 13.53 -6.77
N ASP A 80 0.98 13.09 -8.01
CA ASP A 80 0.44 13.91 -9.09
C ASP A 80 -1.01 14.34 -8.80
N HIS A 81 -1.88 13.39 -8.47
CA HIS A 81 -3.30 13.64 -8.19
C HIS A 81 -3.55 14.43 -6.90
N THR A 82 -2.55 14.53 -6.03
CA THR A 82 -2.62 15.34 -4.80
C THR A 82 -1.91 16.70 -4.93
N GLY A 83 -1.29 16.98 -6.08
CA GLY A 83 -0.49 18.20 -6.29
C GLY A 83 0.75 18.28 -5.40
N LEU A 84 1.29 17.13 -4.98
CA LEU A 84 2.44 17.05 -4.09
C LEU A 84 3.74 17.30 -4.86
N ASP A 85 4.46 18.37 -4.49
CA ASP A 85 5.86 18.54 -4.87
C ASP A 85 6.72 17.51 -4.12
N LEU A 86 6.99 16.38 -4.77
CA LEU A 86 7.79 15.29 -4.22
C LEU A 86 9.20 15.72 -3.83
N LYS A 87 9.87 16.55 -4.65
CA LYS A 87 11.24 16.99 -4.39
C LYS A 87 11.28 17.80 -3.09
N ARG A 88 10.35 18.74 -2.92
CA ARG A 88 10.22 19.52 -1.70
C ARG A 88 9.81 18.66 -0.51
N ALA A 89 8.86 17.73 -0.69
CA ALA A 89 8.39 16.85 0.37
C ALA A 89 9.51 15.94 0.92
N VAL A 90 10.27 15.30 0.03
CA VAL A 90 11.42 14.45 0.37
C VAL A 90 12.51 15.28 1.05
N GLY A 91 12.88 16.43 0.50
CA GLY A 91 13.90 17.30 1.09
C GLY A 91 13.54 17.75 2.52
N ARG A 92 12.29 18.16 2.73
CA ARG A 92 11.77 18.49 4.07
C ARG A 92 11.83 17.28 5.01
N LYS A 93 11.43 16.10 4.55
CA LYS A 93 11.40 14.88 5.36
C LYS A 93 12.81 14.42 5.75
N LEU A 94 13.77 14.49 4.83
CA LEU A 94 15.18 14.18 5.10
C LEU A 94 15.77 15.13 6.17
N ALA A 95 15.51 16.44 6.05
CA ALA A 95 15.96 17.42 7.05
C ALA A 95 15.36 17.16 8.44
N MET A 96 14.09 16.77 8.52
CA MET A 96 13.45 16.36 9.77
C MET A 96 14.05 15.07 10.34
N ASN A 97 14.28 14.06 9.50
CA ASN A 97 14.85 12.79 9.91
C ASN A 97 16.30 12.95 10.41
N ALA A 98 17.11 13.79 9.77
CA ALA A 98 18.48 14.07 10.20
C ALA A 98 18.55 14.73 11.59
N LYS A 99 17.55 15.55 11.95
CA LYS A 99 17.41 16.11 13.30
C LYS A 99 16.97 15.06 14.32
N LYS A 100 16.05 14.17 13.92
CA LYS A 100 15.53 13.09 14.79
C LYS A 100 16.58 12.01 15.04
N HIS A 101 17.41 11.70 14.04
CA HIS A 101 18.45 10.67 14.06
C HIS A 101 19.79 11.29 13.68
N PRO A 102 20.48 11.98 14.61
CA PRO A 102 21.78 12.55 14.35
C PRO A 102 22.81 11.45 14.03
N PRO A 103 23.84 11.73 13.21
CA PRO A 103 24.84 10.75 12.86
C PRO A 103 25.63 10.32 14.09
N LEU A 104 25.82 9.00 14.25
CA LEU A 104 26.64 8.41 15.32
C LEU A 104 28.11 8.87 15.27
N ARG A 105 28.58 9.32 14.09
CA ARG A 105 29.90 9.93 13.90
C ARG A 105 29.73 11.32 13.29
N PRO A 106 29.84 12.40 14.07
CA PRO A 106 29.82 13.76 13.54
C PRO A 106 31.05 14.01 12.66
N GLY A 107 30.88 14.40 11.40
CA GLY A 107 31.94 15.06 10.62
C GLY A 107 32.71 14.25 9.55
N LEU A 108 32.17 13.16 8.97
CA LEU A 108 32.75 12.67 7.70
C LEU A 108 32.52 13.72 6.61
N PRO A 109 33.57 14.26 5.95
CA PRO A 109 33.40 15.23 4.88
C PRO A 109 32.67 14.61 3.68
N ALA A 110 31.82 15.42 3.03
CA ALA A 110 31.17 15.05 1.79
C ALA A 110 32.24 14.88 0.70
N GLY A 111 32.63 13.62 0.45
CA GLY A 111 33.54 13.25 -0.63
C GLY A 111 34.97 12.92 -0.18
N SER A 112 35.19 11.67 0.21
CA SER A 112 36.35 10.95 -0.32
C SER A 112 35.88 9.57 -0.76
N ALA A 113 35.89 9.35 -2.07
CA ALA A 113 35.81 8.00 -2.61
C ALA A 113 36.93 7.16 -1.98
N ALA A 114 36.59 5.92 -1.63
CA ALA A 114 37.45 4.86 -1.07
C ALA A 114 37.74 4.92 0.44
N ALA A 115 36.90 4.22 1.22
CA ALA A 115 37.37 3.06 2.00
C ALA A 115 36.18 2.26 2.59
N ALA A 116 36.07 1.02 2.10
CA ALA A 116 35.50 -0.16 2.77
C ALA A 116 34.03 -0.15 3.24
N ALA A 117 33.19 -0.85 2.48
CA ALA A 117 32.08 -1.69 2.95
C ALA A 117 31.10 -1.10 4.01
N ALA A 118 30.88 0.21 4.03
CA ALA A 118 29.85 0.79 4.87
C ALA A 118 28.49 0.57 4.19
N ARG A 119 27.77 -0.45 4.64
CA ARG A 119 26.31 -0.58 4.46
C ARG A 119 25.70 0.81 4.62
N THR A 120 25.25 1.41 3.52
CA THR A 120 24.35 2.57 3.56
C THR A 120 23.00 2.07 4.06
N HIS A 121 22.97 1.67 5.33
CA HIS A 121 21.74 1.49 6.06
C HIS A 121 21.28 2.90 6.37
N VAL A 122 20.28 3.39 5.62
CA VAL A 122 19.35 4.33 6.24
C VAL A 122 18.83 3.56 7.44
N PRO A 123 19.11 3.99 8.69
CA PRO A 123 18.59 3.27 9.84
C PRO A 123 17.08 3.23 9.66
N VAL A 124 16.57 2.05 9.37
CA VAL A 124 15.16 1.79 9.53
C VAL A 124 14.98 1.93 11.03
N ASP A 125 14.32 3.01 11.45
CA ASP A 125 13.91 3.21 12.82
C ASP A 125 12.93 2.07 13.13
N TRP A 126 13.44 0.95 13.62
CA TRP A 126 12.69 -0.27 13.86
C TRP A 126 11.56 -0.01 14.86
N ASP A 127 11.72 0.89 15.82
CA ASP A 127 10.64 1.30 16.71
C ASP A 127 9.56 2.08 15.95
N HIS A 128 9.92 2.93 14.99
CA HIS A 128 8.96 3.62 14.13
C HIS A 128 8.34 2.68 13.09
N LEU A 129 9.05 1.67 12.60
CA LEU A 129 8.52 0.67 11.69
C LEU A 129 7.61 -0.31 12.44
N THR A 130 7.94 -0.69 13.67
CA THR A 130 7.06 -1.43 14.60
C THR A 130 5.86 -0.58 15.01
N GLN A 131 6.00 0.73 15.22
CA GLN A 131 4.85 1.60 15.47
C GLN A 131 4.02 1.86 14.21
N ALA A 132 4.63 1.91 13.03
CA ALA A 132 3.93 2.06 11.76
C ALA A 132 3.20 0.77 11.39
N VAL A 133 3.83 -0.39 11.58
CA VAL A 133 3.21 -1.72 11.50
C VAL A 133 2.12 -1.82 12.55
N ALA A 134 2.34 -1.49 13.82
CA ALA A 134 1.28 -1.48 14.83
C ALA A 134 0.16 -0.47 14.52
N ARG A 135 0.43 0.63 13.81
CA ARG A 135 -0.60 1.57 13.31
C ARG A 135 -1.30 1.03 12.09
N VAL A 136 -0.62 0.32 11.21
CA VAL A 136 -1.18 -0.37 10.04
C VAL A 136 -2.01 -1.54 10.51
N GLU A 137 -1.52 -2.40 11.40
CA GLU A 137 -2.25 -3.43 12.15
C GLU A 137 -3.40 -2.83 12.95
N ALA A 138 -3.23 -1.72 13.68
CA ALA A 138 -4.33 -1.07 14.38
C ALA A 138 -5.32 -0.42 13.41
N ASN A 139 -4.89 0.04 12.23
CA ASN A 139 -5.77 0.58 11.20
C ASN A 139 -6.47 -0.53 10.41
N LEU A 140 -5.80 -1.66 10.20
CA LEU A 140 -6.31 -2.88 9.61
C LEU A 140 -7.31 -3.52 10.57
N GLN A 141 -6.98 -3.54 11.87
CA GLN A 141 -7.90 -3.86 12.96
C GLN A 141 -9.04 -2.85 13.02
N LYS A 142 -8.81 -1.56 12.79
CA LYS A 142 -9.90 -0.57 12.64
C LYS A 142 -10.68 -0.72 11.34
N THR A 143 -10.17 -1.41 10.32
CA THR A 143 -10.92 -1.73 9.09
C THR A 143 -11.65 -3.07 9.21
N THR A 144 -11.12 -4.05 9.94
CA THR A 144 -11.83 -5.27 10.36
C THR A 144 -12.77 -5.02 11.55
N SER A 145 -12.58 -3.90 12.26
CA SER A 145 -13.46 -3.37 13.32
C SER A 145 -14.14 -2.07 12.92
N ARG A 146 -14.08 -1.65 11.65
CA ARG A 146 -14.97 -0.61 11.17
C ARG A 146 -16.34 -1.25 11.19
N PRO A 147 -17.32 -0.68 11.88
CA PRO A 147 -18.68 -1.12 11.66
C PRO A 147 -18.99 -0.75 10.21
N ALA A 148 -18.93 -1.73 9.29
CA ALA A 148 -20.05 -1.80 8.39
C ALA A 148 -21.23 -2.08 9.33
N LYS A 149 -21.90 -1.01 9.80
CA LYS A 149 -23.23 -1.18 10.37
C LYS A 149 -23.98 -2.01 9.32
N GLU A 150 -24.79 -2.95 9.73
CA GLU A 150 -25.68 -3.69 8.81
C GLU A 150 -26.27 -2.76 7.72
N THR A 151 -26.64 -1.53 8.08
CA THR A 151 -27.02 -0.42 7.19
C THR A 151 -26.03 -0.07 6.07
N ALA A 152 -24.72 -0.04 6.34
CA ALA A 152 -23.68 0.23 5.36
C ALA A 152 -23.42 -0.96 4.42
N LEU A 153 -23.54 -2.19 4.92
CA LEU A 153 -23.51 -3.40 4.08
C LEU A 153 -24.74 -3.45 3.16
N VAL A 154 -25.92 -3.16 3.71
CA VAL A 154 -27.18 -3.00 2.97
C VAL A 154 -27.06 -1.91 1.91
N ALA A 155 -26.43 -0.76 2.21
CA ALA A 155 -26.17 0.30 1.24
C ALA A 155 -25.19 -0.12 0.14
N ALA A 156 -24.16 -0.92 0.46
CA ALA A 156 -23.23 -1.46 -0.53
C ALA A 156 -23.92 -2.48 -1.46
N ILE A 157 -24.75 -3.37 -0.92
CA ILE A 157 -25.57 -4.31 -1.71
C ILE A 157 -26.53 -3.54 -2.63
N ALA A 158 -27.21 -2.52 -2.11
CA ALA A 158 -28.10 -1.68 -2.91
C ALA A 158 -27.34 -0.96 -4.05
N SER A 159 -26.13 -0.46 -3.78
CA SER A 159 -25.29 0.16 -4.81
C SER A 159 -24.85 -0.80 -5.90
N LEU A 160 -24.60 -2.08 -5.58
CA LEU A 160 -24.22 -3.12 -6.55
C LEU A 160 -25.41 -3.59 -7.40
N LEU A 161 -26.60 -3.66 -6.80
CA LEU A 161 -27.83 -4.02 -7.51
C LEU A 161 -28.37 -2.89 -8.41
N GLY A 162 -27.92 -1.65 -8.19
CA GLY A 162 -28.25 -0.50 -9.03
C GLY A 162 -29.78 -0.28 -9.17
N PRO A 163 -30.32 -0.08 -10.38
CA PRO A 163 -31.76 0.14 -10.60
C PRO A 163 -32.66 -1.01 -10.15
N ALA A 164 -32.11 -2.21 -9.97
CA ALA A 164 -32.87 -3.37 -9.53
C ALA A 164 -33.10 -3.37 -8.00
N ALA A 165 -32.36 -2.58 -7.22
CA ALA A 165 -32.39 -2.60 -5.77
C ALA A 165 -33.79 -2.27 -5.19
N ASN A 166 -34.35 -3.17 -4.37
CA ASN A 166 -35.67 -3.03 -3.76
C ASN A 166 -35.76 -3.74 -2.39
N ALA A 167 -36.91 -3.57 -1.73
CA ALA A 167 -37.15 -4.10 -0.38
C ALA A 167 -37.18 -5.63 -0.28
N GLU A 168 -37.28 -6.36 -1.41
CA GLU A 168 -37.30 -7.82 -1.42
C GLU A 168 -35.93 -8.41 -1.75
N ASN A 169 -35.19 -7.81 -2.70
CA ASN A 169 -33.94 -8.40 -3.18
C ASN A 169 -32.70 -8.01 -2.36
N ILE A 170 -32.69 -6.85 -1.71
CA ILE A 170 -31.56 -6.47 -0.83
C ILE A 170 -31.47 -7.42 0.38
N PRO A 171 -32.56 -7.74 1.11
CA PRO A 171 -32.52 -8.71 2.20
C PRO A 171 -32.25 -10.14 1.72
N ALA A 172 -32.68 -10.51 0.51
CA ALA A 172 -32.42 -11.83 -0.06
C ALA A 172 -30.92 -12.05 -0.34
N VAL A 173 -30.24 -11.05 -0.89
CA VAL A 173 -28.77 -11.11 -1.12
C VAL A 173 -28.02 -11.13 0.20
N LEU A 174 -28.40 -10.30 1.17
CA LEU A 174 -27.79 -10.30 2.50
C LEU A 174 -27.95 -11.68 3.19
N SER A 175 -29.15 -12.26 3.15
CA SER A 175 -29.42 -13.59 3.67
C SER A 175 -28.57 -14.67 2.98
N GLY A 176 -28.38 -14.57 1.67
CA GLY A 176 -27.51 -15.49 0.92
C GLY A 176 -26.04 -15.40 1.34
N LEU A 177 -25.53 -14.19 1.58
CA LEU A 177 -24.16 -13.97 2.04
C LEU A 177 -23.92 -14.50 3.47
N LEU A 178 -24.93 -14.35 4.35
CA LEU A 178 -24.92 -14.88 5.72
C LEU A 178 -24.99 -16.42 5.72
N ALA A 179 -25.93 -17.00 4.98
CA ALA A 179 -26.09 -18.45 4.88
C ALA A 179 -24.89 -19.15 4.23
N GLY A 180 -24.26 -18.47 3.26
CA GLY A 180 -23.04 -18.95 2.59
C GLY A 180 -21.76 -18.77 3.42
N GLY A 181 -21.85 -18.24 4.64
CA GLY A 181 -20.71 -18.02 5.53
C GLY A 181 -19.69 -16.99 5.02
N LYS A 182 -19.99 -16.29 3.91
CA LYS A 182 -19.12 -15.26 3.32
C LYS A 182 -19.12 -13.99 4.18
N VAL A 183 -20.20 -13.78 4.93
CA VAL A 183 -20.37 -12.69 5.88
C VAL A 183 -20.93 -13.24 7.19
N ALA A 184 -20.47 -12.71 8.33
CA ALA A 184 -21.06 -12.94 9.64
C ALA A 184 -21.38 -11.59 10.31
N ILE A 185 -22.49 -11.49 11.02
CA ILE A 185 -22.90 -10.28 11.74
C ILE A 185 -23.12 -10.64 13.21
N ASP A 186 -22.47 -9.90 14.11
CA ASP A 186 -22.64 -10.11 15.56
C ASP A 186 -23.87 -9.38 16.14
N ASP A 187 -24.14 -9.63 17.42
CA ASP A 187 -25.22 -9.02 18.20
C ASP A 187 -25.15 -7.48 18.30
N LYS A 188 -24.01 -6.88 17.92
CA LYS A 188 -23.77 -5.44 17.89
C LYS A 188 -23.80 -4.87 16.46
N GLY A 189 -24.19 -5.67 15.47
CA GLY A 189 -24.28 -5.28 14.06
C GLY A 189 -22.90 -5.08 13.41
N ARG A 190 -21.85 -5.72 13.94
CA ARG A 190 -20.51 -5.71 13.34
C ARG A 190 -20.40 -6.85 12.34
N VAL A 191 -19.98 -6.51 11.13
CA VAL A 191 -19.85 -7.42 9.98
C VAL A 191 -18.41 -7.93 9.91
N ALA A 192 -18.23 -9.25 9.83
CA ALA A 192 -16.96 -9.92 9.51
C ALA A 192 -17.06 -10.62 8.15
N TYR A 193 -15.98 -10.61 7.38
CA TYR A 193 -15.92 -11.22 6.04
C TYR A 193 -15.03 -12.46 6.09
N ALA A 194 -15.50 -13.57 5.53
CA ALA A 194 -14.69 -14.76 5.36
C ALA A 194 -14.03 -14.74 3.98
N PHE A 195 -12.70 -14.64 3.97
CA PHE A 195 -11.89 -14.91 2.78
C PHE A 195 -11.40 -16.35 2.87
N GLU A 196 -11.94 -17.23 2.02
CA GLU A 196 -11.28 -18.53 1.81
C GLU A 196 -10.00 -18.28 1.00
N PRO A 197 -8.84 -18.81 1.42
CA PRO A 197 -7.66 -18.79 0.57
C PRO A 197 -7.97 -19.61 -0.67
N CYS A 198 -7.89 -19.00 -1.85
CA CYS A 198 -7.95 -19.75 -3.11
C CYS A 198 -6.79 -20.76 -3.10
N GLY A 199 -7.14 -22.05 -3.12
CA GLY A 199 -6.20 -23.16 -3.32
C GLY A 199 -5.83 -23.35 -4.78
#